data_AF-A0A846EEG3-F1
#
_entry.id   AF-A0A846EEG3-F1
#
_cell.length_a   1.000
_cell.length_b   1.000
_cell.length_c   1.000
_cell.angle_alpha   90.00
_cell.angle_beta   90.00
_cell.angle_gamma   90.00
#
_symmetry.space_group_name_H-M   'P 1'
#
loop_
_entity.id
_entity.type
_entity.pdbx_description
1 polymer ?
#
loop_
_entity_poly.entity_id
_entity_poly.type
_entity_poly.pdbx_seq_one_letter_code
_entity_poly.pdbx_strand_id
1 'polypeptide(L)'
;MIESRTVRENISVCTQLLAGLRFDRGLLTQLFREDIMEESVIYQDILLKGELKGKKGEALQLIIRLLKRRFGNIPVKIEQQLPNLALTQLEDLAEDLLDFTQVDDLVNYMENIT
;
A
#
# COMPACT_ATOMS: atom_id res chain seq x y z
N MET A 1 -25.32 -23.44 28.36
CA MET A 1 -23.89 -23.52 28.00
C MET A 1 -23.45 -22.12 27.58
N ILE A 2 -22.56 -21.49 28.35
CA ILE A 2 -21.99 -20.18 27.98
C ILE A 2 -20.70 -20.49 27.22
N GLU A 3 -20.69 -20.26 25.91
CA GLU A 3 -19.49 -20.44 25.11
C GLU A 3 -18.38 -19.47 25.59
N SER A 4 -17.17 -20.01 25.74
CA SER A 4 -16.03 -19.27 26.26
C SER A 4 -15.71 -18.08 25.35
N ARG A 5 -15.20 -17.00 25.94
CA ARG A 5 -14.86 -15.75 25.25
C ARG A 5 -13.98 -15.99 24.00
N THR A 6 -13.07 -16.94 24.10
CA THR A 6 -12.17 -17.37 23.03
C THR A 6 -12.90 -18.03 21.84
N VAL A 7 -14.00 -18.75 22.09
CA VAL A 7 -14.84 -19.34 21.04
C VAL A 7 -15.60 -18.24 20.28
N ARG A 8 -16.10 -17.22 20.99
CA ARG A 8 -16.75 -16.05 20.36
C ARG A 8 -15.77 -15.21 19.54
N GLU A 9 -14.55 -15.01 20.02
CA GLU A 9 -13.50 -14.28 19.31
C GLU A 9 -13.07 -15.02 18.02
N ASN A 10 -12.90 -16.34 18.08
CA ASN A 10 -12.57 -17.17 16.91
C ASN A 10 -13.72 -17.24 15.89
N ILE A 11 -14.98 -17.30 16.33
CA ILE A 11 -16.16 -17.28 15.44
C ILE A 11 -16.28 -15.93 14.72
N SER A 12 -15.96 -14.81 15.38
CA SER A 12 -16.05 -13.47 14.79
C SER A 12 -15.10 -13.28 13.60
N VAL A 13 -13.82 -13.67 13.76
CA VAL A 13 -12.80 -13.59 12.70
C VAL A 13 -13.15 -14.50 11.52
N CYS A 14 -13.57 -15.73 11.80
CA CYS A 14 -14.02 -16.67 10.76
C CYS A 14 -15.27 -16.17 10.01
N THR A 15 -16.20 -15.50 10.70
CA THR A 15 -17.42 -14.95 10.09
C THR A 15 -17.12 -13.75 9.20
N GLN A 16 -16.22 -12.84 9.61
CA GLN A 16 -15.83 -11.67 8.82
C GLN A 16 -15.11 -12.04 7.52
N LEU A 17 -14.17 -13.01 7.56
CA LEU A 17 -13.46 -13.50 6.37
C LEU A 17 -14.40 -14.26 5.42
N LEU A 18 -15.29 -15.11 5.93
CA LEU A 18 -16.25 -15.84 5.11
C LEU A 18 -17.33 -14.93 4.52
N ALA A 19 -17.69 -13.85 5.22
CA ALA A 19 -18.72 -12.95 4.74
C ALA A 19 -18.27 -12.09 3.55
N GLY A 20 -17.00 -11.64 3.54
CA GLY A 20 -16.40 -10.94 2.41
C GLY A 20 -16.19 -11.81 1.15
N LEU A 21 -16.23 -13.14 1.29
CA LEU A 21 -16.07 -14.10 0.19
C LEU A 21 -17.40 -14.69 -0.33
N ARG A 22 -18.53 -14.49 0.39
CA ARG A 22 -19.79 -15.21 0.11
C ARG A 22 -21.07 -14.36 0.09
N PHE A 23 -21.10 -13.18 0.71
CA PHE A 23 -22.30 -12.34 0.80
C PHE A 23 -22.17 -11.02 0.04
N ASP A 24 -23.31 -10.45 -0.35
CA ASP A 24 -23.36 -9.18 -1.08
C ASP A 24 -23.04 -7.98 -0.18
N ARG A 25 -22.63 -6.88 -0.82
CA ARG A 25 -22.17 -5.67 -0.13
C ARG A 25 -23.23 -5.06 0.78
N GLY A 26 -24.52 -5.17 0.45
CA GLY A 26 -25.62 -4.59 1.21
C GLY A 26 -25.80 -5.24 2.59
N LEU A 27 -25.80 -6.58 2.64
CA LEU A 27 -25.87 -7.32 3.90
C LEU A 27 -24.65 -7.03 4.80
N LEU A 28 -23.46 -6.92 4.20
CA LEU A 28 -22.24 -6.56 4.92
C LEU A 28 -22.32 -5.18 5.58
N THR A 29 -22.80 -4.16 4.86
CA THR A 29 -22.99 -2.81 5.43
C THR A 29 -24.05 -2.74 6.52
N GLN A 30 -25.05 -3.62 6.52
CA GLN A 30 -26.07 -3.67 7.57
C GLN A 30 -25.55 -4.35 8.85
N LEU A 31 -24.70 -5.37 8.71
CA LEU A 31 -24.12 -6.12 9.83
C LEU A 31 -22.86 -5.46 10.41
N PHE A 32 -22.00 -4.91 9.56
CA PHE A 32 -20.75 -4.23 9.91
C PHE A 32 -20.88 -2.74 9.62
N ARG A 33 -21.68 -2.05 10.43
CA ARG A 33 -21.79 -0.59 10.32
C ARG A 33 -20.48 0.07 10.72
N GLU A 34 -20.08 1.07 9.95
CA GLU A 34 -18.77 1.72 10.07
C GLU A 34 -18.55 2.36 11.45
N ASP A 35 -19.57 3.01 12.00
CA ASP A 35 -19.56 3.60 13.35
C ASP A 35 -19.24 2.59 14.47
N ILE A 36 -19.57 1.31 14.27
CA ILE A 36 -19.24 0.23 15.22
C ILE A 36 -17.84 -0.32 14.93
N MET A 37 -17.45 -0.37 13.66
CA MET A 37 -16.18 -0.96 13.23
C MET A 37 -14.99 -0.03 13.45
N GLU A 38 -15.19 1.28 13.47
CA GLU A 38 -14.13 2.28 13.72
C GLU A 38 -13.41 2.05 15.06
N GLU A 39 -14.09 1.50 16.08
CA GLU A 39 -13.45 1.15 17.35
C GLU A 39 -12.63 -0.16 17.29
N SER A 40 -12.75 -0.94 16.22
CA SER A 40 -12.05 -2.21 16.05
C SER A 40 -10.58 -2.01 15.67
N VAL A 41 -9.68 -2.58 16.47
CA VAL A 41 -8.23 -2.61 16.16
C VAL A 41 -7.95 -3.23 14.79
N ILE A 42 -8.71 -4.26 14.39
CA ILE A 42 -8.54 -4.91 13.08
C ILE A 42 -8.96 -3.98 11.94
N TYR A 43 -10.05 -3.22 12.10
CA TYR A 43 -10.49 -2.25 11.10
C TYR A 43 -9.44 -1.14 10.92
N GLN A 44 -8.92 -0.60 12.02
CA GLN A 44 -7.85 0.40 12.01
C GLN A 44 -6.58 -0.12 11.35
N ASP A 45 -6.17 -1.36 11.62
CA ASP A 45 -5.03 -2.01 10.97
C ASP A 45 -5.23 -2.16 9.46
N ILE A 46 -6.45 -2.51 9.01
CA ILE A 46 -6.78 -2.63 7.59
C ILE A 46 -6.73 -1.26 6.91
N LEU A 47 -7.30 -0.22 7.54
CA LEU A 47 -7.25 1.15 7.05
C LEU A 47 -5.80 1.63 6.92
N LEU A 48 -4.98 1.45 7.96
CA LEU A 48 -3.57 1.84 7.93
C LEU A 48 -2.79 1.12 6.83
N LYS A 49 -2.99 -0.19 6.66
CA LYS A 49 -2.39 -0.95 5.54
C LYS A 49 -2.87 -0.44 4.18
N GLY A 50 -4.14 -0.07 4.07
CA GLY A 50 -4.72 0.53 2.87
C GLY A 50 -4.08 1.87 2.54
N GLU A 51 -3.94 2.75 3.53
CA GLU A 51 -3.31 4.06 3.40
C GLU A 51 -1.83 3.95 2.98
N LEU A 52 -1.06 3.07 3.63
CA LEU A 52 0.34 2.84 3.28
C LEU A 52 0.50 2.29 1.85
N LYS A 53 -0.37 1.37 1.43
CA LYS A 53 -0.40 0.87 0.05
C LYS A 53 -0.77 1.97 -0.94
N GLY A 54 -1.75 2.80 -0.61
CA GLY A 54 -2.17 3.94 -1.43
C GLY A 54 -1.05 4.96 -1.61
N LYS A 55 -0.41 5.37 -0.51
CA LYS A 55 0.75 6.28 -0.52
C LYS A 55 1.90 5.75 -1.37
N LYS A 56 2.29 4.48 -1.18
CA LYS A 56 3.34 3.85 -2.00
C LYS A 56 2.96 3.79 -3.48
N GLY A 57 1.70 3.43 -3.78
CA GLY A 57 1.20 3.37 -5.16
C GLY A 57 1.26 4.71 -5.88
N GLU A 58 0.81 5.77 -5.21
CA GLU A 58 0.84 7.14 -5.75
C GLU A 58 2.27 7.65 -5.92
N ALA A 59 3.14 7.46 -4.92
CA ALA A 59 4.55 7.85 -4.98
C ALA A 59 5.26 7.17 -6.17
N LEU A 60 5.06 5.86 -6.35
CA LEU A 60 5.63 5.11 -7.47
C LEU A 60 5.16 5.64 -8.82
N GLN A 61 3.86 5.87 -8.99
CA GLN A 61 3.30 6.41 -10.24
C GLN A 61 3.83 7.80 -10.54
N LEU A 62 3.93 8.66 -9.52
CA LEU A 62 4.46 10.01 -9.65
C LEU A 62 5.93 9.98 -10.08
N ILE A 63 6.77 9.20 -9.40
CA ILE A 63 8.18 9.02 -9.76
C ILE A 63 8.34 8.55 -11.20
N ILE A 64 7.61 7.52 -11.63
CA ILE A 64 7.68 7.03 -13.02
C ILE A 64 7.35 8.15 -14.02
N ARG A 65 6.31 8.94 -13.74
CA ARG A 65 5.92 10.08 -14.60
C ARG A 65 7.00 11.16 -14.64
N LEU A 66 7.60 11.48 -13.49
CA LEU A 66 8.68 12.49 -13.40
C LEU A 66 9.93 12.03 -14.14
N LEU A 67 10.36 10.78 -13.95
CA LEU A 67 11.49 10.20 -14.64
C LEU A 67 11.28 10.19 -16.16
N LYS A 68 10.10 9.76 -16.62
CA LYS A 68 9.76 9.77 -18.05
C LYS A 68 9.71 11.17 -18.63
N ARG A 69 9.27 12.17 -17.85
CA ARG A 69 9.24 13.56 -18.28
C ARG A 69 10.64 14.18 -18.36
N ARG A 70 11.54 13.83 -17.44
CA ARG A 70 12.90 14.40 -17.37
C ARG A 70 13.87 13.73 -18.34
N PHE A 71 13.86 12.39 -18.39
CA PHE A 71 14.86 11.60 -19.13
C PHE A 71 14.29 10.87 -20.36
N GLY A 72 12.97 10.90 -20.57
CA GLY A 72 12.33 10.14 -21.64
C GLY A 72 12.29 8.66 -21.31
N ASN A 73 12.99 7.83 -22.09
CA ASN A 73 13.06 6.40 -21.82
C ASN A 73 14.12 6.11 -20.76
N ILE A 74 13.68 5.59 -19.61
CA ILE A 74 14.57 5.09 -18.56
C ILE A 74 14.99 3.63 -18.82
N PRO A 75 16.17 3.20 -18.34
CA PRO A 75 16.60 1.81 -18.48
C PRO A 75 15.61 0.80 -17.89
N VAL A 76 15.37 -0.30 -18.59
CA VAL A 76 14.43 -1.36 -18.17
C VAL A 76 14.76 -1.92 -16.78
N LYS A 77 16.05 -2.02 -16.43
CA LYS A 77 16.51 -2.44 -15.09
C LYS A 77 15.90 -1.56 -14.00
N ILE A 78 15.87 -0.23 -14.21
CA ILE A 78 15.34 0.73 -13.25
C ILE A 78 13.81 0.64 -13.19
N GLU A 79 13.13 0.53 -14.33
CA GLU A 79 11.66 0.33 -14.36
C GLU A 79 11.23 -0.90 -13.54
N GLN A 80 12.02 -1.97 -13.56
CA GLN A 80 11.75 -3.19 -12.78
C GLN A 80 12.10 -3.06 -11.30
N GLN A 81 13.03 -2.18 -10.93
CA GLN A 81 13.44 -1.96 -9.55
C GLN A 81 12.47 -1.02 -8.80
N LEU A 82 11.94 0.01 -9.46
CA LEU A 82 11.08 1.03 -8.84
C LEU A 82 9.91 0.45 -8.00
N PRO A 83 9.15 -0.58 -8.45
CA PRO A 83 8.06 -1.14 -7.65
C PRO A 83 8.52 -1.80 -6.33
N ASN A 84 9.78 -2.22 -6.25
CA ASN A 84 10.36 -2.91 -5.11
C ASN A 84 10.85 -1.95 -4.02
N LEU A 85 11.03 -0.67 -4.35
CA LEU A 85 11.46 0.35 -3.39
C LEU A 85 10.42 0.55 -2.27
N ALA A 86 10.89 0.84 -1.07
CA ALA A 86 10.06 1.28 0.04
C ALA A 86 9.46 2.67 -0.26
N LEU A 87 8.39 3.04 0.47
CA LEU A 87 7.78 4.36 0.31
C LEU A 87 8.81 5.49 0.55
N THR A 88 9.60 5.39 1.62
CA THR A 88 10.63 6.39 1.93
C THR A 88 11.67 6.53 0.82
N GLN A 89 12.12 5.41 0.24
CA GLN A 89 13.06 5.44 -0.89
C GLN A 89 12.48 6.10 -2.14
N LEU A 90 11.17 5.99 -2.37
CA LEU A 90 10.48 6.69 -3.46
C LEU A 90 10.34 8.18 -3.17
N GLU A 91 10.12 8.56 -1.91
CA GLU A 91 10.04 9.95 -1.47
C GLU A 91 11.43 10.62 -1.55
N ASP A 92 12.47 9.97 -1.06
CA ASP A 92 13.87 10.43 -1.14
C ASP A 92 14.29 10.59 -2.61
N LEU A 93 13.98 9.60 -3.46
CA LEU A 93 14.22 9.70 -4.90
C LEU A 93 13.49 10.89 -5.54
N ALA A 94 12.33 11.30 -5.02
CA ALA A 94 11.61 12.47 -5.57
C ALA A 94 12.37 13.77 -5.31
N GLU A 95 13.00 13.89 -4.14
CA GLU A 95 13.83 15.03 -3.75
C GLU A 95 15.14 15.03 -4.54
N ASP A 96 15.89 13.91 -4.51
CA ASP A 96 17.17 13.76 -5.19
C ASP A 96 17.04 13.91 -6.72
N LEU A 97 15.89 13.51 -7.28
CA LEU A 97 15.59 13.69 -8.69
C LEU A 97 15.72 15.14 -9.12
N LEU A 98 15.46 16.12 -8.24
CA LEU A 98 15.59 17.54 -8.57
C LEU A 98 17.02 17.92 -8.96
N ASP A 99 18.02 17.30 -8.33
CA ASP A 99 19.44 17.56 -8.53
C ASP A 99 20.06 16.79 -9.70
N PHE A 100 19.38 15.75 -10.22
CA PHE A 100 19.92 14.91 -11.30
C PHE A 100 20.04 15.65 -12.64
N THR A 101 21.23 15.75 -13.18
CA THR A 101 21.46 16.43 -14.48
C THR A 101 21.29 15.48 -15.66
N GLN A 102 21.60 14.20 -15.49
CA GLN A 102 21.64 13.19 -16.53
C GLN A 102 21.09 11.85 -16.03
N VAL A 103 20.81 10.94 -16.97
CA VAL A 103 20.27 9.60 -16.63
C VAL A 103 21.28 8.77 -15.83
N ASP A 104 22.58 9.01 -15.99
CA ASP A 104 23.63 8.31 -15.25
C ASP A 104 23.58 8.62 -13.75
N ASP A 105 23.13 9.82 -13.35
CA ASP A 105 22.95 10.18 -11.93
C ASP A 105 21.89 9.27 -11.29
N LEU A 106 20.79 9.02 -12.02
CA LEU A 106 19.74 8.07 -11.62
C LEU A 106 20.26 6.63 -11.58
N VAL A 107 21.07 6.20 -12.56
CA VAL A 107 21.65 4.85 -12.57
C VAL A 107 22.53 4.64 -11.33
N ASN A 108 23.43 5.59 -11.05
CA ASN A 108 24.31 5.54 -9.89
C ASN A 108 23.53 5.56 -8.58
N TYR A 109 22.47 6.37 -8.49
CA TYR A 109 21.59 6.40 -7.33
C TYR A 109 20.95 5.04 -7.07
N MET A 110 20.35 4.43 -8.11
CA MET A 110 19.69 3.12 -8.01
C MET A 110 20.65 2.01 -7.59
N GLU A 111 21.94 2.11 -7.92
CA GLU A 111 22.98 1.16 -7.50
C GLU A 111 23.40 1.32 -6.04
N ASN A 112 23.24 2.51 -5.44
CA ASN A 112 23.59 2.77 -4.04
C ASN A 112 22.46 2.44 -3.06
N ILE A 113 21.21 2.47 -3.51
CA ILE A 113 20.03 2.21 -2.66
C ILE A 113 19.57 0.74 -2.66
N THR A 114 20.11 -0.08 -3.56
CA THR A 114 19.78 -1.52 -3.70
C THR A 114 20.83 -2.37 -2.97
#